data_AF-A0A1F6B327-F1
#
_entry.id   AF-A0A1F6B327-F1
#
_cell.length_a   1.000
_cell.length_b   1.000
_cell.length_c   1.000
_cell.angle_alpha   90.00
_cell.angle_beta   90.00
_cell.angle_gamma   90.00
#
_symmetry.space_group_name_H-M   'P 1'
#
loop_
_entity.id
_entity.type
_entity.pdbx_description
1 polymer ?
#
loop_
_entity_poly.entity_id
_entity_poly.type
_entity_poly.pdbx_seq_one_letter_code
_entity_poly.pdbx_strand_id
1 'polypeptide(L)'
;MKKGSMHFHHWLIFGIVNGIVIYISSIFMPSQVVIGNANVSLLASVVLTALVLTAVSSLFPVFQKWLGMNKIDDNLKYIIYALINIIILWLLSRTATIFGFGIASKFTAITLGLILTIVNYLYWEIFTKKIKI
;
A
#
# COMPACT_ATOMS: atom_id res chain seq x y z
N MET A 1 3.63 -13.91 9.78
CA MET A 1 3.75 -14.26 8.33
C MET A 1 4.63 -15.51 8.12
N LYS A 2 4.05 -16.65 7.73
CA LYS A 2 4.79 -17.88 7.36
C LYS A 2 4.54 -18.18 5.88
N LYS A 3 5.61 -18.58 5.19
CA LYS A 3 5.77 -18.86 3.74
C LYS A 3 6.17 -17.63 2.90
N GLY A 4 7.43 -17.67 2.49
CA GLY A 4 8.13 -16.62 1.77
C GLY A 4 7.74 -16.55 0.29
N SER A 5 7.84 -15.33 -0.23
CA SER A 5 7.37 -14.84 -1.52
C SER A 5 5.85 -14.79 -1.69
N MET A 6 5.36 -13.58 -1.96
CA MET A 6 3.98 -13.35 -2.34
C MET A 6 3.79 -13.93 -3.74
N HIS A 7 2.90 -14.92 -3.88
CA HIS A 7 2.55 -15.44 -5.20
C HIS A 7 1.96 -14.31 -6.07
N PHE A 8 2.29 -14.31 -7.37
CA PHE A 8 1.93 -13.24 -8.30
C PHE A 8 0.43 -12.85 -8.27
N HIS A 9 -0.46 -13.83 -8.08
CA HIS A 9 -1.91 -13.57 -8.04
C HIS A 9 -2.31 -12.79 -6.78
N HIS A 10 -1.74 -13.14 -5.61
CA HIS A 10 -1.96 -12.38 -4.37
C HIS A 10 -1.37 -10.97 -4.49
N TRP A 11 -0.24 -10.83 -5.19
CA TRP A 11 0.36 -9.53 -5.47
C TRP A 11 -0.56 -8.66 -6.34
N LEU A 12 -1.14 -9.21 -7.40
CA LEU A 12 -2.13 -8.49 -8.23
C LEU A 12 -3.36 -8.08 -7.42
N ILE A 13 -3.91 -8.98 -6.60
CA ILE A 13 -5.07 -8.66 -5.78
C ILE A 13 -4.73 -7.57 -4.75
N PHE A 14 -3.57 -7.62 -4.12
CA PHE A 14 -3.09 -6.53 -3.25
C PHE A 14 -3.02 -5.19 -4.00
N GLY A 15 -2.50 -5.21 -5.23
CA GLY A 15 -2.50 -4.03 -6.10
C GLY A 15 -3.90 -3.49 -6.34
N ILE A 16 -4.85 -4.35 -6.68
CA ILE A 16 -6.25 -3.96 -6.88
C ILE A 16 -6.85 -3.37 -5.59
N VAL A 17 -6.64 -4.03 -4.45
CA VAL A 17 -7.13 -3.57 -3.14
C VAL A 17 -6.56 -2.19 -2.80
N ASN A 18 -5.25 -1.99 -2.97
CA ASN A 18 -4.61 -0.70 -2.77
C ASN A 18 -5.20 0.37 -3.71
N GLY A 19 -5.40 0.05 -4.99
CA GLY A 19 -6.00 0.96 -5.96
C GLY A 19 -7.43 1.35 -5.60
N ILE A 20 -8.24 0.40 -5.15
CA ILE A 20 -9.61 0.64 -4.67
C ILE A 20 -9.61 1.60 -3.49
N VAL A 21 -8.76 1.36 -2.48
CA VAL A 21 -8.66 2.24 -1.30
C VAL A 21 -8.27 3.67 -1.70
N ILE A 22 -7.28 3.81 -2.58
CA ILE A 22 -6.83 5.11 -3.08
C ILE A 22 -7.95 5.82 -3.85
N TYR A 23 -8.58 5.14 -4.81
CA TYR A 23 -9.69 5.71 -5.57
C TYR A 23 -10.84 6.17 -4.67
N ILE A 24 -11.30 5.30 -3.76
CA ILE A 24 -12.35 5.60 -2.78
C ILE A 24 -11.97 6.82 -1.93
N SER A 25 -10.72 6.90 -1.47
CA SER A 25 -10.29 8.03 -0.64
C SER A 25 -10.40 9.39 -1.33
N SER A 26 -10.20 9.45 -2.65
CA SER A 26 -10.41 10.69 -3.43
C SER A 26 -11.87 11.11 -3.53
N ILE A 27 -12.80 10.15 -3.47
CA ILE A 27 -14.24 10.41 -3.49
C ILE A 27 -14.70 10.95 -2.13
N PHE A 28 -14.24 10.33 -1.03
CA PHE A 28 -14.66 10.72 0.32
C PHE A 28 -13.92 11.96 0.85
N MET A 29 -12.68 12.20 0.39
CA MET A 29 -11.83 13.28 0.88
C MET A 29 -11.20 14.07 -0.28
N PRO A 30 -11.99 14.64 -1.22
CA PRO A 30 -11.48 15.28 -2.43
C PRO A 30 -10.63 16.53 -2.15
N SER A 31 -10.81 17.19 -1.01
CA SER A 31 -9.96 18.31 -0.58
C SER A 31 -8.60 17.87 -0.03
N GLN A 32 -8.44 16.57 0.26
CA GLN A 32 -7.25 16.01 0.90
C GLN A 32 -6.48 15.05 0.00
N VAL A 33 -7.16 14.38 -0.93
CA VAL A 33 -6.58 13.38 -1.84
C VAL A 33 -6.97 13.75 -3.26
N VAL A 34 -5.97 14.02 -4.09
CA VAL A 34 -6.14 14.38 -5.50
C VAL A 34 -5.54 13.26 -6.34
N ILE A 35 -6.31 12.82 -7.33
CA ILE A 35 -5.93 11.75 -8.26
C ILE A 35 -6.13 12.26 -9.68
N GLY A 36 -5.11 12.08 -10.52
CA GLY A 36 -5.04 12.66 -11.85
C GLY A 36 -4.44 14.06 -11.83
N ASN A 37 -3.79 14.41 -12.94
CA ASN A 37 -3.31 15.76 -13.21
C ASN A 37 -3.29 15.99 -14.74
N ALA A 38 -2.74 17.11 -15.20
CA ALA A 38 -2.67 17.44 -16.63
C ALA A 38 -1.86 16.43 -17.48
N ASN A 39 -0.92 15.70 -16.87
CA ASN A 39 -0.01 14.76 -17.53
C ASN A 39 -0.43 13.29 -17.36
N VAL A 40 -1.22 12.98 -16.32
CA VAL A 40 -1.55 11.61 -15.91
C VAL A 40 -3.05 11.50 -15.68
N SER A 41 -3.69 10.58 -16.39
CA SER A 41 -5.12 10.32 -16.21
C SER A 41 -5.42 9.80 -14.82
N LEU A 42 -6.68 9.96 -14.39
CA LEU A 42 -7.14 9.44 -13.10
C LEU A 42 -6.83 7.94 -12.96
N LEU A 43 -7.21 7.13 -13.95
CA LEU A 43 -7.01 5.68 -13.91
C LEU A 43 -5.53 5.31 -13.84
N ALA A 44 -4.69 5.95 -14.66
CA ALA A 44 -3.25 5.73 -14.63
C ALA A 44 -2.66 6.09 -13.26
N SER A 45 -3.11 7.19 -12.65
CA SER A 45 -2.65 7.63 -11.33
C SER A 45 -2.99 6.61 -10.23
N VAL A 46 -4.22 6.08 -10.25
CA VAL A 46 -4.64 5.02 -9.31
C VAL A 46 -3.76 3.79 -9.48
N VAL A 47 -3.62 3.31 -10.72
CA VAL A 47 -2.87 2.08 -11.02
C VAL A 47 -1.40 2.23 -10.64
N LEU A 48 -0.73 3.31 -11.06
CA LEU A 48 0.68 3.53 -10.76
C LEU A 48 0.93 3.64 -9.25
N THR A 49 0.10 4.40 -8.54
CA THR A 49 0.19 4.54 -7.07
C THR A 49 0.03 3.18 -6.38
N ALA A 50 -0.97 2.40 -6.78
CA ALA A 50 -1.25 1.09 -6.23
C ALA A 50 -0.13 0.08 -6.51
N LEU A 51 0.44 0.11 -7.72
CA LEU A 51 1.57 -0.73 -8.09
C LEU A 51 2.81 -0.40 -7.27
N VAL A 52 3.12 0.89 -7.05
CA VAL A 52 4.27 1.28 -6.21
C VAL A 52 4.07 0.86 -4.76
N LEU A 53 2.89 1.10 -4.18
CA LEU A 53 2.57 0.66 -2.81
C LEU A 53 2.76 -0.85 -2.64
N THR A 54 2.29 -1.61 -3.62
CA THR A 54 2.36 -3.08 -3.60
C THR A 54 3.78 -3.58 -3.82
N ALA A 55 4.50 -3.00 -4.78
CA ALA A 55 5.89 -3.33 -5.07
C ALA A 55 6.76 -3.09 -3.83
N VAL A 56 6.70 -1.91 -3.22
CA VAL A 56 7.51 -1.59 -2.04
C VAL A 56 7.14 -2.51 -0.87
N SER A 57 5.85 -2.72 -0.60
CA SER A 57 5.41 -3.63 0.47
C SER A 57 5.90 -5.07 0.25
N SER A 58 6.01 -5.51 -1.00
CA SER A 58 6.51 -6.85 -1.35
C SER A 58 8.02 -7.01 -1.16
N LEU A 59 8.79 -5.92 -1.10
CA LEU A 59 10.23 -5.96 -0.81
C LEU A 59 10.54 -6.21 0.67
N PHE A 60 9.62 -5.84 1.58
CA PHE A 60 9.85 -6.01 3.01
C PHE A 60 10.23 -7.45 3.44
N PRO A 61 9.51 -8.52 3.03
CA PRO A 61 9.92 -9.89 3.37
C PRO A 61 11.28 -10.29 2.77
N VAL A 62 11.67 -9.69 1.64
CA VAL A 62 13.01 -9.90 1.05
C VAL A 62 14.08 -9.28 1.94
N PHE A 63 13.88 -8.04 2.38
CA PHE A 63 14.77 -7.36 3.33
C PHE A 63 14.85 -8.08 4.67
N GLN A 64 13.72 -8.57 5.20
CA GLN A 64 13.72 -9.37 6.44
C GLN A 64 14.62 -10.59 6.33
N LYS A 65 14.53 -11.32 5.21
CA LYS A 65 15.35 -12.51 4.96
C LYS A 65 16.82 -12.15 4.83
N TRP A 66 17.13 -11.05 4.12
CA TRP A 66 18.50 -10.60 3.89
C TRP A 66 19.20 -10.12 5.17
N LEU A 67 18.47 -9.40 6.03
CA LEU A 67 18.96 -8.91 7.32
C LEU A 67 18.94 -9.96 8.43
N GLY A 68 18.54 -11.21 8.14
CA GLY A 68 18.42 -12.26 9.15
C GLY A 68 17.33 -12.03 10.20
N MET A 69 16.44 -11.06 9.99
CA MET A 69 15.38 -10.66 10.93
C MET A 69 14.13 -11.55 10.79
N ASN A 70 14.32 -12.86 10.68
CA ASN A 70 13.24 -13.82 10.42
C ASN A 70 12.27 -14.01 11.59
N LYS A 71 12.61 -13.47 12.78
CA LYS A 71 11.86 -13.63 14.04
C LYS A 71 11.24 -12.32 14.55
N ILE A 72 10.97 -11.35 13.67
CA ILE A 72 10.22 -10.15 14.06
C ILE A 72 8.82 -10.55 14.52
N ASP A 73 8.39 -10.03 15.68
CA ASP A 73 7.05 -10.21 16.22
C ASP A 73 5.97 -9.78 15.21
N ASP A 74 4.83 -10.46 15.20
CA ASP A 74 3.78 -10.15 14.21
C ASP A 74 3.19 -8.75 14.43
N ASN A 75 3.11 -8.22 15.65
CA ASN A 75 2.68 -6.83 15.88
C ASN A 75 3.69 -5.83 15.29
N LEU A 76 4.98 -6.11 15.49
CA LEU A 76 6.04 -5.27 14.94
C LEU A 76 6.04 -5.28 13.40
N LYS A 77 5.68 -6.41 12.77
CA LYS A 77 5.49 -6.46 11.30
C LYS A 77 4.39 -5.50 10.84
N TYR A 78 3.25 -5.43 11.53
CA TYR A 78 2.16 -4.52 11.16
C TYR A 78 2.55 -3.06 11.31
N ILE A 79 3.28 -2.71 12.38
CA ILE A 79 3.81 -1.36 12.57
C ILE A 79 4.74 -1.00 11.40
N ILE A 80 5.61 -1.91 10.99
CA ILE A 80 6.52 -1.66 9.87
C ILE A 80 5.75 -1.49 8.55
N TYR A 81 4.73 -2.31 8.27
CA TYR A 81 3.89 -2.13 7.09
C TYR A 81 3.14 -0.80 7.10
N ALA A 82 2.64 -0.36 8.25
CA ALA A 82 2.05 0.97 8.41
C ALA A 82 3.06 2.07 8.08
N LEU A 83 4.27 2.00 8.64
CA LEU A 83 5.32 2.97 8.34
C LEU A 83 5.68 2.98 6.85
N ILE A 84 5.81 1.81 6.21
CA ILE A 84 6.06 1.71 4.77
C ILE A 84 4.95 2.42 3.98
N ASN A 85 3.69 2.10 4.24
CA ASN A 85 2.57 2.72 3.52
C ASN A 85 2.55 4.24 3.71
N ILE A 86 2.74 4.72 4.94
CA ILE A 86 2.77 6.16 5.25
C ILE A 86 3.91 6.86 4.49
N ILE A 87 5.12 6.30 4.55
CA ILE A 87 6.30 6.87 3.89
C ILE A 87 6.12 6.88 2.37
N ILE A 88 5.63 5.78 1.79
CA ILE A 88 5.44 5.68 0.34
C ILE A 88 4.36 6.64 -0.15
N LEU A 89 3.23 6.77 0.54
CA LEU A 89 2.21 7.77 0.19
C LEU A 89 2.76 9.18 0.26
N TRP A 90 3.52 9.49 1.32
CA TRP A 90 4.16 10.78 1.45
C TRP A 90 5.16 11.04 0.32
N LEU A 91 6.00 10.07 -0.05
CA LEU A 91 6.94 10.20 -1.17
C LEU A 91 6.21 10.36 -2.51
N LEU A 92 5.19 9.54 -2.79
CA LEU A 92 4.40 9.63 -4.02
C LEU A 92 3.71 10.99 -4.15
N SER A 93 3.28 11.58 -3.04
CA SER A 93 2.69 12.92 -3.03
C SER A 93 3.67 14.02 -3.43
N ARG A 94 4.98 13.81 -3.22
CA ARG A 94 6.03 14.75 -3.65
C ARG A 94 6.34 14.62 -5.14
N THR A 95 6.00 13.49 -5.73
CA THR A 95 6.12 13.23 -7.16
C THR A 95 4.77 13.27 -7.86
N ALA A 96 3.82 14.05 -7.33
CA ALA A 96 2.46 14.20 -7.86
C ALA A 96 2.41 14.59 -9.33
N THR A 97 3.41 15.31 -9.84
CA THR A 97 3.52 15.66 -11.28
C THR A 97 3.73 14.44 -12.17
N ILE A 98 4.43 13.40 -11.67
CA ILE A 98 4.79 12.18 -12.39
C ILE A 98 3.74 11.09 -12.18
N PHE A 99 3.24 10.93 -10.96
CA PHE A 99 2.32 9.83 -10.59
C PHE A 99 0.85 10.26 -10.59
N GLY A 100 0.55 11.55 -10.66
CA GLY A 100 -0.81 12.07 -10.58
C GLY A 100 -1.49 11.82 -9.24
N PHE A 101 -0.72 11.53 -8.18
CA PHE A 101 -1.23 11.34 -6.83
C PHE A 101 -0.73 12.44 -5.91
N GLY A 102 -1.65 13.20 -5.32
CA GLY A 102 -1.36 14.28 -4.39
C GLY A 102 -2.15 14.13 -3.09
N ILE A 103 -1.53 14.52 -1.98
CA ILE A 103 -2.23 14.67 -0.70
C ILE A 103 -1.93 16.05 -0.11
N ALA A 104 -2.95 16.65 0.51
CA ALA A 104 -2.86 18.03 1.00
C ALA A 104 -2.09 18.15 2.33
N SER A 105 -2.04 17.09 3.14
CA SER A 105 -1.43 17.14 4.47
C SER A 105 -0.65 15.87 4.82
N LYS A 106 0.32 16.01 5.74
CA LYS A 106 1.04 14.87 6.33
C LYS A 106 0.10 13.95 7.11
N PHE A 107 -0.94 14.50 7.74
CA PHE A 107 -1.95 13.72 8.46
C PHE A 107 -2.73 12.82 7.51
N THR A 108 -3.01 13.29 6.29
CA THR A 108 -3.64 12.47 5.25
C THR A 108 -2.79 11.25 4.90
N ALA A 109 -1.46 11.40 4.79
CA ALA A 109 -0.55 10.27 4.56
C ALA A 109 -0.61 9.24 5.70
N ILE A 110 -0.64 9.71 6.95
CA ILE A 110 -0.70 8.88 8.14
C ILE A 110 -2.01 8.09 8.16
N THR A 111 -3.14 8.78 8.03
CA THR A 111 -4.47 8.16 8.06
C THR A 111 -4.64 7.15 6.93
N LEU A 112 -4.30 7.52 5.68
CA LEU A 112 -4.38 6.59 4.55
C LEU A 112 -3.44 5.40 4.70
N GLY A 113 -2.21 5.62 5.18
CA GLY A 113 -1.25 4.54 5.38
C GLY A 113 -1.72 3.53 6.42
N LEU A 114 -2.37 3.99 7.49
CA LEU A 114 -3.02 3.13 8.48
C LEU A 114 -4.20 2.36 7.87
N ILE A 115 -5.08 3.03 7.13
CA ILE A 115 -6.22 2.40 6.46
C ILE A 115 -5.74 1.31 5.49
N LEU A 116 -4.77 1.61 4.63
CA LEU A 116 -4.18 0.64 3.71
C LEU A 116 -3.63 -0.57 4.45
N THR A 117 -2.97 -0.35 5.59
CA THR A 117 -2.40 -1.44 6.39
C THR A 117 -3.48 -2.33 6.98
N ILE A 118 -4.55 -1.74 7.53
CA ILE A 118 -5.70 -2.49 8.06
C ILE A 118 -6.37 -3.28 6.94
N VAL A 119 -6.66 -2.65 5.81
CA VAL A 119 -7.34 -3.29 4.67
C VAL A 119 -6.48 -4.45 4.12
N ASN A 120 -5.18 -4.24 3.94
CA ASN A 120 -4.26 -5.28 3.49
C ASN A 120 -4.13 -6.43 4.49
N TYR A 121 -4.13 -6.12 5.79
CA TYR A 121 -4.15 -7.14 6.83
C TYR A 121 -5.44 -7.97 6.77
N LEU A 122 -6.61 -7.32 6.70
CA LEU A 122 -7.90 -8.00 6.58
C LEU A 122 -7.96 -8.89 5.34
N TYR A 123 -7.48 -8.39 4.20
CA TYR A 123 -7.35 -9.19 3.00
C TYR A 123 -6.48 -10.43 3.26
N TRP A 124 -5.30 -10.27 3.86
CA TRP A 124 -4.42 -11.41 4.15
C TRP A 124 -5.07 -12.42 5.09
N GLU A 125 -5.70 -11.96 6.17
CA GLU A 125 -6.38 -12.79 7.17
C GLU A 125 -7.54 -13.60 6.54
N ILE A 126 -8.34 -12.96 5.67
CA ILE A 126 -9.49 -13.61 5.02
C ILE A 126 -9.04 -14.61 3.96
N PHE A 127 -8.10 -14.22 3.09
CA PHE A 127 -7.81 -14.98 1.86
C PHE A 127 -6.67 -15.98 2.00
N THR A 128 -5.74 -15.80 2.95
CA THR A 128 -4.60 -16.74 3.10
C THR A 128 -4.72 -17.65 4.31
N LYS A 129 -5.41 -17.21 5.37
CA LYS A 129 -5.58 -18.03 6.59
C LYS A 129 -6.70 -19.06 6.47
N LYS A 130 -7.67 -18.85 5.57
CA LYS A 130 -8.70 -19.85 5.21
C LYS A 130 -8.19 -20.96 4.30
N ILE A 131 -7.01 -20.82 3.67
CA ILE A 131 -6.39 -21.90 2.89
C ILE A 131 -5.52 -22.75 3.82
N LYS A 132 -6.19 -23.45 4.74
CA LYS A 132 -5.69 -24.70 5.31
C LYS A 132 -6.47 -25.82 4.63
N ILE A 133 -6.02 -26.23 3.45
CA ILE A 133 -6.22 -27.61 2.97
C ILE A 133 -4.95 -28.36 3.32
#